data_AF-A0A349YPF7-F1
#
_entry.id   AF-A0A349YPF7-F1
#
_cell.length_a   1.000
_cell.length_b   1.000
_cell.length_c   1.000
_cell.angle_alpha   90.00
_cell.angle_beta   90.00
_cell.angle_gamma   90.00
#
_symmetry.space_group_name_H-M   'P 1'
#
loop_
_entity.id
_entity.type
_entity.pdbx_description
1 polymer ?
#
loop_
_entity_poly.entity_id
_entity_poly.type
_entity_poly.pdbx_seq_one_letter_code
_entity_poly.pdbx_strand_id
1 'polypeptide(L)'
;RLGSDVDYFKFKTLSTTDYYRLTVKNINIGNNYSCFAQIFDSDGAEVTKLGVDSGKEWSTEDIKLGRNKLYTVKFTSYFSCVGDYKFVIKPVADAGSKKSQAVSVKLGKTYKYRINSTGDVDYYKFKLTKSGNYCFSSKDVDISGRNWDDLHMTVYNSSGKQVGTIITYKGKTTSKTHKNLKKGTYYVKISSPYEYSGTYTFRIKKK
;
A
#
# COMPACT_ATOMS: atom_id res chain seq x y z
N ARG A 1 11.44 -33.42 -22.79
CA ARG A 1 11.85 -31.99 -22.77
C ARG A 1 10.57 -31.16 -22.89
N LEU A 2 10.00 -30.76 -21.76
CA LEU A 2 8.70 -30.06 -21.72
C LEU A 2 8.96 -28.56 -21.78
N GLY A 3 8.70 -27.96 -22.92
CA GLY A 3 8.58 -26.50 -23.05
C GLY A 3 7.23 -25.96 -22.58
N SER A 4 6.56 -26.68 -21.67
CA SER A 4 5.16 -26.47 -21.30
C SER A 4 4.89 -26.65 -19.81
N ASP A 5 5.94 -26.66 -18.99
CA ASP A 5 5.76 -26.85 -17.54
C ASP A 5 5.17 -25.58 -16.90
N VAL A 6 4.18 -25.81 -16.03
CA VAL A 6 3.41 -24.76 -15.37
C VAL A 6 3.14 -25.19 -13.94
N ASP A 7 3.70 -24.44 -12.99
CA ASP A 7 3.44 -24.66 -11.57
C ASP A 7 2.32 -23.74 -11.09
N TYR A 8 1.40 -24.30 -10.30
CA TYR A 8 0.32 -23.56 -9.65
C TYR A 8 0.41 -23.68 -8.13
N PHE A 9 0.31 -22.53 -7.46
CA PHE A 9 0.24 -22.44 -6.01
C PHE A 9 -0.97 -21.61 -5.61
N LYS A 10 -1.49 -21.83 -4.40
CA LYS A 10 -2.58 -21.01 -3.85
C LYS A 10 -2.16 -20.41 -2.52
N PHE A 11 -2.61 -19.19 -2.27
CA PHE A 11 -2.44 -18.53 -0.98
C PHE A 11 -3.67 -17.71 -0.62
N LYS A 12 -3.86 -17.50 0.68
CA LYS A 12 -4.94 -16.66 1.21
C LYS A 12 -4.36 -15.40 1.82
N THR A 13 -4.90 -14.24 1.46
CA THR A 13 -4.50 -12.96 2.05
C THR A 13 -5.04 -12.80 3.47
N LEU A 14 -4.32 -12.02 4.27
CA LEU A 14 -4.69 -11.61 5.62
C LEU A 14 -5.87 -10.62 5.62
N SER A 15 -6.47 -10.43 6.79
CA SER A 15 -7.53 -9.44 7.03
C SER A 15 -7.01 -8.03 7.31
N THR A 16 -5.70 -7.85 7.44
CA THR A 16 -5.08 -6.65 8.01
C THR A 16 -4.48 -5.70 6.98
N THR A 17 -4.25 -6.14 5.75
CA THR A 17 -3.65 -5.32 4.68
C THR A 17 -4.29 -5.62 3.33
N ASP A 18 -4.39 -4.59 2.49
CA ASP A 18 -4.77 -4.69 1.09
C ASP A 18 -3.57 -4.84 0.14
N TYR A 19 -2.31 -4.83 0.62
CA TYR A 19 -1.12 -4.83 -0.22
C TYR A 19 -0.14 -5.96 0.07
N TYR A 20 0.42 -6.54 -0.99
CA TYR A 20 1.38 -7.65 -0.95
C TYR A 20 2.51 -7.44 -1.94
N ARG A 21 3.65 -8.07 -1.68
CA ARG A 21 4.77 -8.13 -2.62
C ARG A 21 5.11 -9.57 -2.94
N LEU A 22 5.17 -9.88 -4.22
CA LEU A 22 5.71 -11.14 -4.74
C LEU A 22 7.20 -10.95 -5.00
N THR A 23 8.00 -11.85 -4.44
CA THR A 23 9.45 -11.90 -4.65
C THR A 23 9.82 -13.30 -5.12
N VAL A 24 10.59 -13.40 -6.19
CA VAL A 24 11.16 -14.64 -6.73
C VAL A 24 12.67 -14.57 -6.65
N LYS A 25 13.30 -15.61 -6.09
CA LYS A 25 14.72 -15.67 -5.79
C LYS A 25 15.29 -17.07 -5.98
N ASN A 26 16.62 -17.18 -5.89
CA ASN A 26 17.36 -18.42 -6.14
C ASN A 26 16.98 -19.04 -7.49
N ILE A 27 16.94 -18.21 -8.53
CA ILE A 27 16.41 -18.58 -9.84
C ILE A 27 17.53 -19.19 -10.68
N ASN A 28 17.41 -20.49 -10.94
CA ASN A 28 18.39 -21.30 -11.67
C ASN A 28 17.73 -21.96 -12.89
N ILE A 29 17.17 -21.17 -13.80
CA ILE A 29 16.29 -21.66 -14.88
C ILE A 29 16.99 -21.78 -16.25
N GLY A 30 18.32 -21.87 -16.25
CA GLY A 30 19.16 -21.96 -17.44
C GLY A 30 19.39 -20.60 -18.15
N ASN A 31 19.86 -20.66 -19.40
CA ASN A 31 20.25 -19.49 -20.21
C ASN A 31 19.06 -18.88 -21.00
N ASN A 32 17.85 -19.42 -20.81
CA ASN A 32 16.66 -18.95 -21.48
C ASN A 32 16.02 -17.83 -20.67
N TYR A 33 15.86 -16.66 -21.29
CA TYR A 33 15.25 -15.48 -20.69
C TYR A 33 13.73 -15.66 -20.55
N SER A 34 13.08 -14.92 -19.64
CA SER A 34 11.61 -14.75 -19.57
C SER A 34 10.76 -15.92 -19.06
N CYS A 35 11.00 -16.37 -17.83
CA CYS A 35 9.95 -17.05 -17.07
C CYS A 35 9.02 -16.02 -16.41
N PHE A 36 7.76 -16.37 -16.17
CA PHE A 36 6.78 -15.45 -15.57
C PHE A 36 6.20 -15.99 -14.28
N ALA A 37 6.12 -15.15 -13.26
CA ALA A 37 5.32 -15.37 -12.07
C ALA A 37 4.09 -14.45 -12.13
N GLN A 38 2.90 -15.05 -12.19
CA GLN A 38 1.63 -14.32 -12.33
C GLN A 38 0.75 -14.60 -11.12
N ILE A 39 -0.01 -13.60 -10.68
CA ILE A 39 -1.05 -13.78 -9.66
C ILE A 39 -2.41 -13.59 -10.32
N PHE A 40 -3.32 -14.53 -10.06
CA PHE A 40 -4.70 -14.51 -10.51
C PHE A 40 -5.64 -14.47 -9.32
N ASP A 41 -6.73 -13.73 -9.44
CA ASP A 41 -7.82 -13.75 -8.47
C ASP A 41 -8.65 -15.05 -8.55
N SER A 42 -9.73 -15.13 -7.76
CA SER A 42 -10.60 -16.31 -7.71
C SER A 42 -11.37 -16.55 -9.00
N ASP A 43 -11.56 -15.50 -9.80
CA ASP A 43 -12.35 -15.53 -11.02
C ASP A 43 -11.46 -15.83 -12.24
N GLY A 44 -10.14 -15.96 -12.02
CA GLY A 44 -9.14 -16.25 -13.03
C GLY A 44 -8.62 -15.01 -13.74
N ALA A 45 -8.93 -13.80 -13.27
CA ALA A 45 -8.38 -12.57 -13.83
C ALA A 45 -6.94 -12.36 -13.33
N GLU A 46 -6.04 -12.00 -14.25
CA GLU A 46 -4.66 -11.68 -13.91
C GLU A 46 -4.60 -10.35 -13.15
N VAL A 47 -4.01 -10.38 -11.96
CA VAL A 47 -3.80 -9.21 -11.10
C VAL A 47 -2.41 -8.62 -11.30
N THR A 48 -1.40 -9.47 -11.50
CA THR A 48 -0.03 -9.02 -11.78
C THR A 48 0.76 -10.07 -12.53
N LYS A 49 1.83 -9.61 -13.20
CA LYS A 49 2.79 -10.43 -13.92
C LYS A 49 4.20 -9.89 -13.70
N LEU A 50 5.09 -10.76 -13.23
CA LEU A 50 6.50 -10.49 -13.02
C LEU A 50 7.32 -11.35 -13.97
N GLY A 51 8.08 -10.71 -14.87
CA GLY A 51 9.14 -11.38 -15.62
C GLY A 51 10.33 -11.65 -14.72
N VAL A 52 10.88 -12.85 -14.80
CA VAL A 52 12.03 -13.27 -14.00
C VAL A 52 13.10 -13.92 -14.88
N ASP A 53 14.35 -13.55 -14.61
CA ASP A 53 15.55 -14.14 -15.22
C ASP A 53 16.46 -14.77 -14.15
N SER A 54 17.26 -15.75 -14.57
CA SER A 54 18.28 -16.42 -13.76
C SER A 54 19.27 -15.45 -13.11
N GLY A 55 19.79 -15.84 -11.95
CA GLY A 55 20.97 -15.20 -11.34
C GLY A 55 20.70 -13.95 -10.51
N LYS A 56 19.45 -13.48 -10.39
CA LYS A 56 19.09 -12.41 -9.44
C LYS A 56 17.69 -12.56 -8.85
N GLU A 57 17.44 -11.79 -7.80
CA GLU A 57 16.13 -11.66 -7.18
C GLU A 57 15.28 -10.63 -7.94
N TRP A 58 13.99 -10.93 -8.09
CA TRP A 58 13.00 -10.07 -8.71
C TRP A 58 11.82 -9.88 -7.77
N SER A 59 11.27 -8.68 -7.74
CA SER A 59 10.06 -8.39 -6.96
C SER A 59 9.12 -7.51 -7.76
N THR A 60 7.83 -7.67 -7.50
CA THR A 60 6.82 -6.71 -7.95
C THR A 60 6.92 -5.42 -7.13
N GLU A 61 6.29 -4.37 -7.65
CA GLU A 61 5.78 -3.28 -6.80
C GLU A 61 4.74 -3.82 -5.80
N ASP A 62 4.24 -2.95 -4.91
CA ASP A 62 3.16 -3.33 -4.00
C ASP A 62 1.87 -3.60 -4.79
N ILE A 63 1.38 -4.83 -4.71
CA ILE A 63 0.20 -5.31 -5.44
C ILE A 63 -1.00 -5.19 -4.52
N LYS A 64 -2.07 -4.54 -5.01
CA LYS A 64 -3.33 -4.49 -4.27
C LYS A 64 -4.08 -5.82 -4.40
N LEU A 65 -4.24 -6.53 -3.29
CA LEU A 65 -5.02 -7.76 -3.18
C LEU A 65 -6.14 -7.57 -2.14
N GLY A 66 -7.33 -8.08 -2.41
CA GLY A 66 -8.43 -8.03 -1.46
C GLY A 66 -8.12 -8.84 -0.19
N ARG A 67 -8.53 -8.33 0.98
CA ARG A 67 -8.38 -9.02 2.27
C ARG A 67 -9.18 -10.32 2.36
N ASN A 68 -8.62 -11.33 3.03
CA ASN A 68 -9.22 -12.65 3.24
C ASN A 68 -9.66 -13.37 1.94
N LYS A 69 -9.03 -13.06 0.82
CA LYS A 69 -9.32 -13.65 -0.50
C LYS A 69 -8.28 -14.71 -0.84
N LEU A 70 -8.72 -15.71 -1.62
CA LEU A 70 -7.86 -16.75 -2.17
C LEU A 70 -7.34 -16.27 -3.52
N TYR A 71 -6.05 -16.48 -3.77
CA TYR A 71 -5.38 -16.16 -5.03
C TYR A 71 -4.58 -17.37 -5.51
N THR A 72 -4.36 -17.43 -6.82
CA THR A 72 -3.52 -18.43 -7.46
C THR A 72 -2.26 -17.77 -7.98
N VAL A 73 -1.10 -18.37 -7.73
CA VAL A 73 0.18 -18.02 -8.35
C VAL A 73 0.45 -19.03 -9.45
N LYS A 74 0.79 -18.56 -10.64
CA LYS A 74 1.16 -19.39 -11.77
C LYS A 74 2.58 -19.05 -12.19
N PHE A 75 3.44 -20.05 -12.25
CA PHE A 75 4.75 -19.94 -12.89
C PHE A 75 4.68 -20.54 -14.29
N THR A 76 5.04 -19.77 -15.31
CA THR A 76 5.01 -20.22 -16.71
C THR A 76 6.38 -20.07 -17.34
N SER A 77 6.82 -21.14 -18.01
CA SER A 77 8.01 -21.16 -18.84
C SER A 77 7.68 -20.77 -20.28
N TYR A 78 8.24 -19.65 -20.79
CA TYR A 78 7.98 -19.20 -22.17
C TYR A 78 8.98 -19.77 -23.19
N PHE A 79 10.22 -20.01 -22.76
CA PHE A 79 11.29 -20.55 -23.61
C PHE A 79 11.85 -21.86 -23.08
N SER A 80 11.01 -22.71 -22.48
CA SER A 80 11.46 -23.97 -21.85
C SER A 80 12.56 -23.72 -20.80
N CYS A 81 12.48 -22.64 -20.02
CA CYS A 81 13.25 -22.52 -18.78
C CYS A 81 12.92 -23.74 -17.89
N VAL A 82 13.96 -24.43 -17.45
CA VAL A 82 13.89 -25.60 -16.56
C VAL A 82 14.88 -25.35 -15.43
N GLY A 83 14.42 -25.50 -14.19
CA GLY A 83 15.27 -25.47 -13.01
C GLY A 83 14.57 -24.95 -11.78
N ASP A 84 15.36 -24.65 -10.76
CA ASP A 84 14.83 -24.34 -9.44
C ASP A 84 14.56 -22.84 -9.24
N TYR A 85 13.55 -22.55 -8.43
CA TYR A 85 13.26 -21.21 -7.95
C TYR A 85 12.65 -21.29 -6.55
N LYS A 86 12.70 -20.17 -5.83
CA LYS A 86 11.93 -19.95 -4.61
C LYS A 86 11.11 -18.69 -4.79
N PHE A 87 9.91 -18.68 -4.22
CA PHE A 87 9.11 -17.47 -4.17
C PHE A 87 8.57 -17.22 -2.78
N VAL A 88 8.24 -15.96 -2.53
CA VAL A 88 7.66 -15.48 -1.29
C VAL A 88 6.62 -14.44 -1.64
N ILE A 89 5.48 -14.51 -0.95
CA ILE A 89 4.46 -13.45 -0.98
C ILE A 89 4.36 -12.89 0.42
N LYS A 90 4.74 -11.61 0.58
CA LYS A 90 4.73 -10.94 1.88
C LYS A 90 3.64 -9.88 1.95
N PRO A 91 2.88 -9.80 3.05
CA PRO A 91 2.02 -8.66 3.32
C PRO A 91 2.87 -7.39 3.45
N VAL A 92 2.36 -6.29 2.92
CA VAL A 92 2.94 -4.94 3.08
C VAL A 92 2.05 -4.17 4.04
N ALA A 93 2.63 -3.35 4.91
CA ALA A 93 1.85 -2.53 5.83
C ALA A 93 1.02 -1.48 5.06
N ASP A 94 -0.25 -1.34 5.44
CA ASP A 94 -1.27 -0.50 4.80
C ASP A 94 -2.29 -0.06 5.87
N ALA A 95 -2.84 1.16 5.77
CA ALA A 95 -3.86 1.63 6.72
C ALA A 95 -5.31 1.36 6.24
N GLY A 96 -5.46 0.80 5.04
CA GLY A 96 -6.72 0.36 4.47
C GLY A 96 -7.48 1.48 3.78
N SER A 97 -8.11 1.14 2.66
CA SER A 97 -8.75 2.13 1.78
C SER A 97 -10.19 2.49 2.14
N LYS A 98 -10.73 1.96 3.26
CA LYS A 98 -12.10 2.23 3.72
C LYS A 98 -12.14 2.68 5.18
N LYS A 99 -13.10 3.54 5.50
CA LYS A 99 -13.36 4.01 6.88
C LYS A 99 -13.57 2.86 7.89
N SER A 100 -14.14 1.74 7.45
CA SER A 100 -14.34 0.52 8.27
C SER A 100 -13.04 -0.22 8.58
N GLN A 101 -12.02 -0.07 7.72
CA GLN A 101 -10.69 -0.67 7.89
C GLN A 101 -9.72 0.24 8.66
N ALA A 102 -10.16 1.45 9.02
CA ALA A 102 -9.29 2.50 9.52
C ALA A 102 -8.43 2.07 10.73
N VAL A 103 -7.12 2.31 10.62
CA VAL A 103 -6.14 2.02 11.67
C VAL A 103 -6.29 2.98 12.84
N SER A 104 -6.36 2.45 14.06
CA SER A 104 -6.42 3.25 15.29
C SER A 104 -5.09 3.97 15.55
N VAL A 105 -5.15 5.30 15.74
CA VAL A 105 -3.99 6.11 16.10
C VAL A 105 -4.23 6.93 17.39
N LYS A 106 -3.17 7.05 18.18
CA LYS A 106 -3.08 7.82 19.41
C LYS A 106 -2.54 9.23 19.16
N LEU A 107 -3.09 10.21 19.89
CA LEU A 107 -2.60 11.58 19.91
C LEU A 107 -1.15 11.65 20.38
N GLY A 108 -0.41 12.63 19.86
CA GLY A 108 0.97 12.90 20.23
C GLY A 108 1.99 11.94 19.61
N LYS A 109 1.58 10.81 19.02
CA LYS A 109 2.49 9.87 18.33
C LYS A 109 2.63 10.23 16.85
N THR A 110 3.85 10.09 16.33
CA THR A 110 4.13 10.15 14.88
C THR A 110 4.00 8.76 14.29
N TYR A 111 3.36 8.67 13.13
CA TYR A 111 3.21 7.43 12.35
C TYR A 111 3.89 7.61 11.01
N LYS A 112 4.56 6.56 10.52
CA LYS A 112 5.19 6.50 9.20
C LYS A 112 4.51 5.39 8.40
N TYR A 113 4.03 5.74 7.22
CA TYR A 113 3.31 4.84 6.30
C TYR A 113 3.74 5.13 4.85
N ARG A 114 3.16 4.37 3.93
CA ARG A 114 3.39 4.48 2.49
C ARG A 114 2.05 4.54 1.78
N ILE A 115 1.91 5.42 0.79
CA ILE A 115 0.91 5.26 -0.27
C ILE A 115 1.47 4.15 -1.17
N ASN A 116 0.93 2.94 -1.05
CA ASN A 116 1.54 1.72 -1.57
C ASN A 116 1.54 1.67 -3.10
N SER A 117 0.49 2.18 -3.72
CA SER A 117 0.35 2.25 -5.18
C SER A 117 -0.36 3.53 -5.61
N THR A 118 -0.34 3.78 -6.91
CA THR A 118 -1.31 4.65 -7.57
C THR A 118 -2.73 4.37 -7.09
N GLY A 119 -3.48 5.44 -6.77
CA GLY A 119 -4.87 5.37 -6.31
C GLY A 119 -5.04 4.87 -4.87
N ASP A 120 -3.95 4.60 -4.16
CA ASP A 120 -4.02 4.16 -2.78
C ASP A 120 -4.49 5.28 -1.83
N VAL A 121 -5.26 4.85 -0.83
CA VAL A 121 -5.87 5.69 0.17
C VAL A 121 -5.72 4.99 1.50
N ASP A 122 -5.26 5.75 2.48
CA ASP A 122 -5.07 5.30 3.84
C ASP A 122 -6.11 5.92 4.78
N TYR A 123 -6.80 5.11 5.57
CA TYR A 123 -7.71 5.58 6.61
C TYR A 123 -7.18 5.34 8.02
N TYR A 124 -7.28 6.37 8.85
CA TYR A 124 -6.96 6.32 10.27
C TYR A 124 -8.14 6.77 11.11
N LYS A 125 -8.23 6.26 12.33
CA LYS A 125 -9.24 6.67 13.33
C LYS A 125 -8.61 7.07 14.64
N PHE A 126 -9.13 8.12 15.26
CA PHE A 126 -8.67 8.61 16.56
C PHE A 126 -9.83 9.15 17.38
N LYS A 127 -9.63 9.20 18.71
CA LYS A 127 -10.63 9.69 19.67
C LYS A 127 -10.09 10.90 20.41
N LEU A 128 -10.88 11.97 20.43
CA LEU A 128 -10.64 13.17 21.23
C LEU A 128 -11.46 13.07 22.51
N THR A 129 -10.77 13.07 23.66
CA THR A 129 -11.41 13.02 24.98
C THR A 129 -11.80 14.39 25.53
N LYS A 130 -11.23 15.47 24.96
CA LYS A 130 -11.51 16.86 25.32
C LYS A 130 -11.76 17.67 24.05
N SER A 131 -12.59 18.70 24.14
CA SER A 131 -12.69 19.71 23.08
C SER A 131 -11.44 20.61 23.10
N GLY A 132 -11.08 21.20 21.97
CA GLY A 132 -9.98 22.17 21.91
C GLY A 132 -9.37 22.32 20.53
N ASN A 133 -8.24 23.01 20.48
CA ASN A 133 -7.46 23.20 19.26
C ASN A 133 -6.49 22.02 19.06
N TYR A 134 -6.58 21.37 17.90
CA TYR A 134 -5.74 20.23 17.53
C TYR A 134 -4.89 20.57 16.31
N CYS A 135 -3.60 20.27 16.40
CA CYS A 135 -2.65 20.36 15.32
C CYS A 135 -2.58 19.03 14.58
N PHE A 136 -2.76 19.08 13.27
CA PHE A 136 -2.48 17.99 12.35
C PHE A 136 -1.24 18.37 11.56
N SER A 137 -0.33 17.45 11.35
CA SER A 137 0.91 17.71 10.62
C SER A 137 1.41 16.51 9.85
N SER A 138 2.02 16.75 8.70
CA SER A 138 2.88 15.82 7.96
C SER A 138 4.34 16.27 8.03
N LYS A 139 5.26 15.30 8.03
CA LYS A 139 6.71 15.49 7.91
C LYS A 139 7.32 14.38 7.06
N ASP A 140 8.53 14.60 6.55
CA ASP A 140 9.30 13.63 5.77
C ASP A 140 8.44 12.99 4.67
N VAL A 141 7.66 13.82 3.98
CA VAL A 141 6.85 13.41 2.83
C VAL A 141 7.78 13.25 1.64
N ASP A 142 7.77 12.06 1.06
CA ASP A 142 8.57 11.66 -0.09
C ASP A 142 7.68 10.84 -1.04
N ILE A 143 6.99 11.55 -1.92
CA ILE A 143 6.08 11.01 -2.93
C ILE A 143 6.71 11.23 -4.29
N SER A 144 6.79 10.21 -5.13
CA SER A 144 7.55 10.23 -6.40
C SER A 144 6.90 11.07 -7.53
N GLY A 145 5.96 11.94 -7.18
CA GLY A 145 5.09 12.66 -8.09
C GLY A 145 5.69 13.86 -8.79
N ARG A 146 5.17 14.18 -9.99
CA ARG A 146 5.61 15.35 -10.78
C ARG A 146 4.70 16.59 -10.62
N ASN A 147 3.57 16.46 -9.95
CA ASN A 147 2.50 17.48 -9.88
C ASN A 147 2.57 18.37 -8.63
N TRP A 148 1.61 19.30 -8.51
CA TRP A 148 1.62 20.41 -7.54
C TRP A 148 1.45 20.01 -6.07
N ASP A 149 0.74 18.90 -5.80
CA ASP A 149 0.42 18.42 -4.45
C ASP A 149 0.88 16.97 -4.27
N ASP A 150 1.70 16.71 -3.27
CA ASP A 150 2.25 15.38 -2.98
C ASP A 150 1.28 14.56 -2.12
N LEU A 151 0.70 15.19 -1.09
CA LEU A 151 -0.10 14.51 -0.07
C LEU A 151 -1.31 15.33 0.36
N HIS A 152 -2.49 14.72 0.37
CA HIS A 152 -3.72 15.28 0.93
C HIS A 152 -4.10 14.52 2.21
N MET A 153 -4.28 15.24 3.30
CA MET A 153 -4.80 14.71 4.56
C MET A 153 -6.13 15.39 4.87
N THR A 154 -7.23 14.64 4.74
CA THR A 154 -8.59 15.12 4.99
C THR A 154 -9.13 14.56 6.30
N VAL A 155 -9.69 15.43 7.14
CA VAL A 155 -10.22 15.07 8.46
C VAL A 155 -11.74 15.06 8.41
N TYR A 156 -12.34 13.95 8.86
CA TYR A 156 -13.78 13.76 8.93
C TYR A 156 -14.22 13.53 10.38
N ASN A 157 -15.39 14.06 10.75
CA ASN A 157 -16.05 13.69 11.99
C ASN A 157 -16.74 12.30 11.88
N SER A 158 -17.39 11.86 12.95
CA SER A 158 -18.11 10.58 12.97
C SER A 158 -19.20 10.48 11.91
N SER A 159 -19.94 11.57 11.65
CA SER A 159 -20.99 11.63 10.63
C SER A 159 -20.47 11.65 9.19
N GLY A 160 -19.15 11.67 8.98
CA GLY A 160 -18.55 11.75 7.64
C GLY A 160 -18.47 13.16 7.05
N LYS A 161 -18.77 14.20 7.84
CA LYS A 161 -18.55 15.60 7.42
C LYS A 161 -17.07 15.93 7.49
N GLN A 162 -16.53 16.51 6.42
CA GLN A 162 -15.18 17.06 6.40
C GLN A 162 -15.09 18.28 7.33
N VAL A 163 -14.08 18.27 8.20
CA VAL A 163 -13.84 19.31 9.22
C VAL A 163 -12.43 19.91 9.13
N GLY A 164 -11.59 19.40 8.24
CA GLY A 164 -10.27 19.96 7.99
C GLY A 164 -9.54 19.29 6.84
N THR A 165 -8.53 19.98 6.32
CA THR A 165 -7.65 19.50 5.26
C THR A 165 -6.24 20.04 5.51
N ILE A 166 -5.24 19.23 5.17
CA ILE A 166 -3.85 19.64 4.99
C ILE A 166 -3.41 19.16 3.62
N ILE A 167 -2.70 20.03 2.92
CA ILE A 167 -2.07 19.72 1.65
C ILE A 167 -0.57 19.91 1.85
N THR A 168 0.21 18.90 1.47
CA THR A 168 1.65 19.03 1.29
C THR A 168 1.92 19.23 -0.18
N TYR A 169 2.42 20.42 -0.51
CA TYR A 169 2.78 20.81 -1.87
C TYR A 169 4.13 20.26 -2.27
N LYS A 170 4.34 20.10 -3.57
CA LYS A 170 5.58 19.61 -4.17
C LYS A 170 6.82 20.28 -3.58
N GLY A 171 7.80 19.46 -3.23
CA GLY A 171 9.09 19.92 -2.70
C GLY A 171 9.02 20.45 -1.26
N LYS A 172 7.85 20.42 -0.62
CA LYS A 172 7.72 20.61 0.83
C LYS A 172 7.70 19.25 1.49
N THR A 173 8.58 19.05 2.46
CA THR A 173 8.59 17.83 3.27
C THR A 173 7.72 17.94 4.51
N THR A 174 7.19 19.12 4.83
CA THR A 174 6.43 19.37 6.06
C THR A 174 5.22 20.27 5.82
N SER A 175 4.08 19.96 6.44
CA SER A 175 2.88 20.79 6.44
C SER A 175 2.10 20.64 7.74
N LYS A 176 1.31 21.65 8.13
CA LYS A 176 0.45 21.57 9.33
C LYS A 176 -0.78 22.45 9.21
N THR A 177 -1.85 22.05 9.89
CA THR A 177 -3.04 22.88 10.09
C THR A 177 -3.55 22.71 11.52
N HIS A 178 -4.41 23.65 11.96
CA HIS A 178 -5.05 23.61 13.27
C HIS A 178 -6.56 23.63 13.12
N LYS A 179 -7.26 22.85 13.94
CA LYS A 179 -8.73 22.83 13.97
C LYS A 179 -9.26 22.79 15.39
N ASN A 180 -10.25 23.63 15.66
CA ASN A 180 -11.04 23.55 16.90
C ASN A 180 -12.06 22.42 16.74
N LEU A 181 -11.88 21.35 17.53
CA LEU A 181 -12.69 20.14 17.44
C LEU A 181 -13.35 19.86 18.79
N LYS A 182 -14.58 19.34 18.75
CA LYS A 182 -15.29 18.84 19.94
C LYS A 182 -14.76 17.45 20.31
N LYS A 183 -14.94 17.04 21.58
CA LYS A 183 -14.75 15.64 21.99
C LYS A 183 -15.54 14.70 21.07
N GLY A 184 -14.95 13.58 20.68
CA GLY A 184 -15.58 12.65 19.74
C GLY A 184 -14.59 11.78 18.96
N THR A 185 -15.14 10.94 18.08
CA THR A 185 -14.37 10.09 17.18
C THR A 185 -14.23 10.75 15.82
N TYR A 186 -13.03 10.69 15.26
CA TYR A 186 -12.68 11.31 13.99
C TYR A 186 -11.88 10.33 13.14
N TYR A 187 -11.85 10.64 11.84
CA TYR A 187 -11.15 9.86 10.84
C TYR A 187 -10.24 10.77 10.03
N VAL A 188 -9.11 10.24 9.60
CA VAL A 188 -8.22 10.90 8.65
C VAL A 188 -8.14 10.01 7.42
N LYS A 189 -8.40 10.60 6.25
CA LYS A 189 -8.07 10.02 4.95
C LYS A 189 -6.76 10.65 4.49
N ILE A 190 -5.76 9.85 4.15
CA ILE A 190 -4.52 10.30 3.52
C ILE A 190 -4.44 9.68 2.13
N SER A 191 -4.13 10.49 1.11
CA SER A 191 -4.00 10.03 -0.27
C SER A 191 -3.06 10.93 -1.06
N SER A 192 -2.47 10.40 -2.13
CA SER A 192 -1.84 11.23 -3.16
C SER A 192 -2.86 11.52 -4.27
N PRO A 193 -3.21 12.79 -4.54
CA PRO A 193 -4.28 13.15 -5.48
C PRO A 193 -3.96 12.81 -6.94
N TYR A 194 -2.68 12.64 -7.28
CA TYR A 194 -2.20 12.43 -8.64
C TYR A 194 -1.58 11.05 -8.84
N GLU A 195 -2.13 10.05 -8.15
CA GLU A 195 -1.85 8.65 -8.49
C GLU A 195 -0.38 8.24 -8.30
N TYR A 196 0.29 8.81 -7.29
CA TYR A 196 1.67 8.48 -6.97
C TYR A 196 1.80 7.59 -5.73
N SER A 197 2.95 6.92 -5.62
CA SER A 197 3.33 6.13 -4.46
C SER A 197 4.48 6.82 -3.72
N GLY A 198 4.67 6.45 -2.46
CA GLY A 198 5.77 6.99 -1.67
C GLY A 198 5.48 6.99 -0.19
N THR A 199 6.39 7.57 0.59
CA THR A 199 6.31 7.53 2.06
C THR A 199 5.87 8.86 2.63
N TYR A 200 5.23 8.79 3.80
CA TYR A 200 4.86 9.97 4.55
C TYR A 200 4.90 9.68 6.05
N THR A 201 5.08 10.74 6.83
CA THR A 201 4.76 10.69 8.26
C THR A 201 3.62 11.64 8.58
N PHE A 202 2.83 11.30 9.60
CA PHE A 202 1.83 12.21 10.15
C PHE A 202 1.73 12.13 11.66
N ARG A 203 1.22 13.22 12.25
CA ARG A 203 1.00 13.36 13.69
C ARG A 203 -0.23 14.22 13.94
N ILE A 204 -0.99 13.82 14.95
CA ILE A 204 -2.12 14.59 15.50
C ILE A 204 -1.81 14.87 16.95
N LYS A 205 -1.83 16.13 17.39
CA LYS A 205 -1.60 16.50 18.79
C LYS A 205 -2.53 17.62 19.23
N LYS A 206 -2.84 17.66 20.53
CA LYS A 206 -3.47 18.85 21.12
C LYS A 206 -2.45 20.00 21.08
N LYS A 207 -2.91 21.20 20.70
CA LYS A 207 -2.08 22.40 20.76
C LYS A 207 -1.94 22.87 22.20
#